data_AF-A0AAU6WWR1-F1
#
_entry.id   AF-A0AAU6WWR1-F1
#
_cell.length_a   1.000
_cell.length_b   1.000
_cell.length_c   1.000
_cell.angle_alpha   90.00
_cell.angle_beta   90.00
_cell.angle_gamma   90.00
#
_symmetry.space_group_name_H-M   'P 1'
#
loop_
_entity.id
_entity.type
_entity.pdbx_description
1 polymer ?
#
loop_
_entity_poly.entity_id
_entity_poly.type
_entity_poly.pdbx_seq_one_letter_code
_entity_poly.pdbx_strand_id
1 'polypeptide(L)'
;MKKLYIFIIVCFACSITSCVDIVERYNFKANGTCEVLYDFDMSQAVAVLHNLLSDSLASTPQFAMVKDTVMNLYSALPDSTQTKMSAEEMKLAQSSNLAINMNLKRSMMKVSIRHQANSPQELEYYLQRLSKLAKYDQENAKRPNMNMFNAQQLIAGQDIYAYQVTPHKFCRVIDMAKFKVFLKKTQSTFAMAKAMLIETPYKVVLNFAKPVKKIDNKKAIVSADRKQVTLQTSMDELVKNPSLMNLRIDF
;
A
#
# COMPACT_ATOMS: atom_id res chain seq x y z
N MET A 1 -38.54 -15.54 -13.52
CA MET A 1 -38.18 -14.70 -12.34
C MET A 1 -37.11 -15.31 -11.43
N LYS A 2 -37.14 -16.62 -11.10
CA LYS A 2 -36.12 -17.28 -10.25
C LYS A 2 -34.65 -17.14 -10.72
N LYS A 3 -34.40 -17.05 -12.04
CA LYS A 3 -33.05 -16.88 -12.61
C LYS A 3 -32.45 -15.48 -12.41
N LEU A 4 -33.29 -14.45 -12.26
CA LEU A 4 -32.84 -13.07 -11.99
C LEU A 4 -32.41 -12.92 -10.53
N TYR A 5 -33.11 -13.58 -9.60
CA TYR A 5 -32.71 -13.63 -8.18
C TYR A 5 -31.36 -14.32 -7.99
N ILE A 6 -31.07 -15.40 -8.73
CA ILE A 6 -29.76 -16.06 -8.68
C ILE A 6 -28.66 -15.13 -9.20
N PHE A 7 -28.91 -14.36 -10.26
CA PHE A 7 -27.97 -13.37 -10.78
C PHE A 7 -27.73 -12.21 -9.80
N ILE A 8 -28.78 -11.71 -9.14
CA ILE A 8 -28.69 -10.67 -8.10
C ILE A 8 -27.96 -11.20 -6.87
N ILE A 9 -28.22 -12.44 -6.43
CA ILE A 9 -27.54 -13.07 -5.29
C ILE A 9 -26.06 -13.32 -5.60
N VAL A 10 -25.71 -13.72 -6.82
CA VAL A 10 -24.30 -13.89 -7.24
C VAL A 10 -23.59 -12.54 -7.36
N CYS A 11 -24.23 -11.50 -7.91
CA CYS A 11 -23.69 -10.14 -7.93
C CYS A 11 -23.54 -9.55 -6.51
N PHE A 12 -24.45 -9.88 -5.59
CA PHE A 12 -24.40 -9.45 -4.19
C PHE A 12 -23.31 -10.22 -3.41
N ALA A 13 -23.11 -11.51 -3.71
CA ALA A 13 -22.05 -12.33 -3.12
C ALA A 13 -20.63 -11.91 -3.56
N CYS A 14 -20.48 -11.26 -4.71
CA CYS A 14 -19.21 -10.67 -5.15
C CYS A 14 -18.88 -9.33 -4.46
N SER A 15 -19.75 -8.82 -3.59
CA SER A 15 -19.61 -7.50 -2.94
C SER A 15 -19.16 -7.56 -1.49
N ILE A 16 -18.76 -8.73 -0.98
CA ILE A 16 -18.24 -8.86 0.39
C ILE A 16 -16.77 -8.46 0.36
N THR A 17 -16.56 -7.14 0.42
CA THR A 17 -15.27 -6.46 0.35
C THR A 17 -14.46 -6.69 1.62
N SER A 18 -13.17 -6.90 1.41
CA SER A 18 -12.12 -7.04 2.40
C SER A 18 -11.94 -5.81 3.31
N CYS A 19 -11.30 -5.99 4.48
CA CYS A 19 -11.28 -4.99 5.54
C CYS A 19 -10.20 -3.90 5.40
N VAL A 20 -8.97 -4.23 4.99
CA VAL A 20 -7.91 -3.23 4.76
C VAL A 20 -7.37 -3.38 3.36
N ASP A 21 -7.84 -2.54 2.44
CA ASP A 21 -7.45 -2.61 1.04
C ASP A 21 -6.13 -1.88 0.81
N ILE A 22 -5.06 -2.67 0.67
CA ILE A 22 -3.79 -2.18 0.15
C ILE A 22 -3.81 -2.34 -1.37
N VAL A 23 -3.76 -1.23 -2.09
CA VAL A 23 -3.70 -1.22 -3.56
C VAL A 23 -2.44 -0.50 -4.02
N GLU A 24 -1.54 -1.26 -4.62
CA GLU A 24 -0.37 -0.75 -5.31
C GLU A 24 -0.66 -0.69 -6.81
N ARG A 25 -0.53 0.49 -7.44
CA ARG A 25 -0.81 0.69 -8.85
C ARG A 25 0.37 1.31 -9.58
N TYR A 26 0.69 0.75 -10.74
CA TYR A 26 1.70 1.24 -11.66
C TYR A 26 1.06 1.56 -13.00
N ASN A 27 1.16 2.79 -13.47
CA ASN A 27 0.63 3.21 -14.77
C ASN A 27 1.77 3.59 -15.72
N PHE A 28 2.30 2.60 -16.45
CA PHE A 28 3.34 2.82 -17.45
C PHE A 28 2.76 3.51 -18.68
N LYS A 29 3.36 4.63 -19.08
CA LYS A 29 2.96 5.44 -20.23
C LYS A 29 3.87 5.17 -21.43
N ALA A 30 3.38 5.48 -22.63
CA ALA A 30 4.13 5.25 -23.87
C ALA A 30 5.42 6.08 -23.97
N ASN A 31 5.48 7.23 -23.28
CA ASN A 31 6.64 8.10 -23.21
C ASN A 31 7.72 7.63 -22.21
N GLY A 32 7.55 6.45 -21.58
CA GLY A 32 8.50 5.89 -20.63
C GLY A 32 8.31 6.37 -19.18
N THR A 33 7.38 7.29 -18.93
CA THR A 33 7.01 7.69 -17.56
C THR A 33 6.12 6.64 -16.89
N CYS A 34 6.11 6.64 -15.57
CA CYS A 34 5.23 5.77 -14.78
C CYS A 34 4.68 6.53 -13.57
N GLU A 35 3.37 6.48 -13.39
CA GLU A 35 2.72 6.92 -12.16
C GLU A 35 2.61 5.73 -11.21
N VAL A 36 3.12 5.91 -10.00
CA VAL A 36 3.01 4.94 -8.90
C VAL A 36 2.03 5.48 -7.87
N LEU A 37 1.11 4.63 -7.45
CA LEU A 37 0.12 4.95 -6.42
C LEU A 37 0.07 3.83 -5.39
N TYR A 38 0.26 4.19 -4.14
CA TYR A 38 0.02 3.32 -2.99
C TYR A 38 -1.21 3.83 -2.25
N ASP A 39 -2.33 3.12 -2.39
CA ASP A 39 -3.57 3.39 -1.67
C ASP A 39 -3.72 2.44 -0.49
N PHE A 40 -4.06 3.00 0.66
CA PHE A 40 -4.36 2.27 1.88
C PHE A 40 -5.73 2.71 2.38
N ASP A 41 -6.72 1.82 2.28
CA ASP A 41 -8.04 2.04 2.88
C ASP A 41 -8.13 1.23 4.18
N MET A 42 -8.12 1.93 5.31
CA MET A 42 -8.19 1.34 6.65
C MET A 42 -9.57 1.57 7.28
N SER A 43 -10.56 2.03 6.50
CA SER A 43 -11.87 2.44 7.02
C SER A 43 -12.58 1.30 7.78
N GLN A 44 -12.53 0.06 7.27
CA GLN A 44 -13.12 -1.07 7.98
C GLN A 44 -12.36 -1.42 9.26
N ALA A 45 -11.02 -1.33 9.27
CA ALA A 45 -10.24 -1.54 10.49
C ALA A 45 -10.62 -0.50 11.56
N VAL A 46 -10.79 0.77 11.17
CA VAL A 46 -11.30 1.81 12.06
C VAL A 46 -12.73 1.50 12.52
N ALA A 47 -13.60 0.96 11.67
CA ALA A 47 -14.95 0.55 12.06
C ALA A 47 -14.94 -0.58 13.11
N VAL A 48 -14.09 -1.59 12.94
CA VAL A 48 -13.89 -2.66 13.92
C VAL A 48 -13.37 -2.09 15.24
N LEU A 49 -12.33 -1.25 15.19
CA LEU A 49 -11.77 -0.61 16.37
C LEU A 49 -12.80 0.28 17.07
N HIS A 50 -13.61 1.03 16.33
CA HIS A 50 -14.65 1.90 16.86
C HIS A 50 -15.64 1.14 17.76
N ASN A 51 -16.00 -0.09 17.38
CA ASN A 51 -16.87 -0.95 18.20
C ASN A 51 -16.20 -1.48 19.49
N LEU A 52 -14.87 -1.36 19.58
CA LEU A 52 -14.06 -1.79 20.73
C LEU A 52 -13.56 -0.60 21.57
N LEU A 53 -13.81 0.65 21.13
CA LEU A 53 -13.38 1.85 21.84
C LEU A 53 -14.26 2.10 23.07
N SER A 54 -13.64 2.56 24.16
CA SER A 54 -14.35 3.07 25.32
C SER A 54 -14.80 4.52 25.11
N ASP A 55 -15.86 4.93 25.81
CA ASP A 55 -16.41 6.30 25.76
C ASP A 55 -15.37 7.39 26.08
N SER A 56 -14.41 7.06 26.95
CA SER A 56 -13.29 7.93 27.31
C SER A 56 -12.38 8.22 26.10
N LEU A 57 -12.09 7.21 25.27
CA LEU A 57 -11.26 7.37 24.08
C LEU A 57 -12.01 8.05 22.93
N ALA A 58 -13.30 7.72 22.77
CA ALA A 58 -14.17 8.34 21.77
C ALA A 58 -14.35 9.86 21.97
N SER A 59 -14.18 10.33 23.21
CA SER A 59 -14.31 11.74 23.59
C SER A 59 -13.03 12.56 23.40
N THR A 60 -11.92 11.93 22.99
CA THR A 60 -10.64 12.63 22.82
C THR A 60 -10.63 13.56 21.58
N PRO A 61 -9.93 14.70 21.62
CA PRO A 61 -9.77 15.57 20.45
C PRO A 61 -9.16 14.87 19.23
N GLN A 62 -8.31 13.87 19.47
CA GLN A 62 -7.70 13.05 18.42
C GLN A 62 -8.76 12.25 17.65
N PHE A 63 -9.75 11.69 18.36
CA PHE A 63 -10.85 10.96 17.72
C PHE A 63 -11.82 11.87 16.95
N ALA A 64 -11.91 13.15 17.34
CA ALA A 64 -12.72 14.15 16.65
C ALA A 64 -12.05 14.75 15.40
N MET A 65 -10.78 14.41 15.12
CA MET A 65 -10.02 14.99 14.03
C MET A 65 -10.59 14.59 12.67
N VAL A 66 -10.82 15.59 11.82
CA VAL A 66 -11.18 15.43 10.41
C VAL A 66 -10.06 16.03 9.56
N LYS A 67 -9.55 15.27 8.60
CA LYS A 67 -8.55 15.72 7.64
C LYS A 67 -8.95 15.27 6.24
N ASP A 68 -9.04 16.21 5.31
CA ASP A 68 -9.17 15.93 3.89
C ASP A 68 -8.20 16.86 3.17
N THR A 69 -7.04 16.31 2.80
CA THR A 69 -5.94 17.14 2.31
C THR A 69 -5.01 16.37 1.39
N VAL A 70 -4.45 17.09 0.44
CA VAL A 70 -3.36 16.64 -0.43
C VAL A 70 -2.20 17.61 -0.24
N MET A 71 -1.03 17.08 0.06
CA MET A 71 0.18 17.86 0.24
C MET A 71 1.39 17.12 -0.29
N ASN A 72 2.50 17.82 -0.46
CA ASN A 72 3.77 17.18 -0.76
C ASN A 72 4.22 16.30 0.42
N LEU A 73 4.77 15.11 0.14
CA LEU A 73 5.19 14.18 1.19
C LEU A 73 6.31 14.78 2.06
N TYR A 74 7.24 15.55 1.48
CA TYR A 74 8.29 16.20 2.26
C TYR A 74 7.71 17.23 3.24
N SER A 75 6.79 18.08 2.77
CA SER A 75 6.12 19.09 3.61
C SER A 75 5.22 18.48 4.69
N ALA A 76 4.78 17.23 4.52
CA ALA A 76 4.03 16.50 5.52
C ALA A 76 4.89 15.96 6.68
N LEU A 77 6.22 15.98 6.53
CA LEU A 77 7.15 15.50 7.56
C LEU A 77 7.42 16.60 8.60
N PRO A 78 7.53 16.26 9.89
CA PRO A 78 7.98 17.20 10.91
C PRO A 78 9.38 17.76 10.60
N ASP A 79 9.67 19.00 10.98
CA ASP A 79 10.98 19.65 10.76
C ASP A 79 12.15 18.82 11.36
N SER A 80 11.91 18.19 12.52
CA SER A 80 12.87 17.28 13.16
C SER A 80 13.22 16.06 12.31
N THR A 81 12.30 15.63 11.43
CA THR A 81 12.53 14.56 10.47
C THR A 81 13.24 15.10 9.24
N GLN A 82 12.78 16.22 8.68
CA GLN A 82 13.37 16.84 7.49
C GLN A 82 14.88 17.10 7.65
N THR A 83 15.29 17.60 8.80
CA THR A 83 16.70 17.89 9.13
C THR A 83 17.63 16.67 9.19
N LYS A 84 17.08 15.46 9.31
CA LYS A 84 17.85 14.20 9.36
C LYS A 84 17.91 13.48 8.01
N MET A 85 17.24 14.00 6.99
CA MET A 85 17.16 13.38 5.67
C MET A 85 18.42 13.71 4.86
N SER A 86 18.93 12.71 4.14
CA SER A 86 19.92 12.97 3.10
C SER A 86 19.30 13.74 1.93
N ALA A 87 20.13 14.41 1.12
CA ALA A 87 19.65 15.10 -0.09
C ALA A 87 18.86 14.18 -1.03
N GLU A 88 19.25 12.90 -1.11
CA GLU A 88 18.53 11.90 -1.90
C GLU A 88 17.13 11.61 -1.35
N GLU A 89 17.00 11.42 -0.03
CA GLU A 89 15.72 11.17 0.63
C GLU A 89 14.80 12.38 0.54
N MET A 90 15.35 13.60 0.68
CA MET A 90 14.60 14.84 0.50
C MET A 90 14.00 14.91 -0.91
N LYS A 91 14.80 14.63 -1.95
CA LYS A 91 14.33 14.64 -3.34
C LYS A 91 13.23 13.58 -3.60
N LEU A 92 13.36 12.39 -3.01
CA LEU A 92 12.34 11.34 -3.09
C LEU A 92 11.02 11.77 -2.43
N ALA A 93 11.09 12.40 -1.26
CA ALA A 93 9.90 12.91 -0.59
C ALA A 93 9.28 14.10 -1.34
N GLN A 94 10.10 15.02 -1.86
CA GLN A 94 9.64 16.18 -2.63
C GLN A 94 9.00 15.82 -3.97
N SER A 95 9.35 14.67 -4.54
CA SER A 95 8.74 14.16 -5.77
C SER A 95 7.49 13.30 -5.54
N SER A 96 7.02 13.21 -4.29
CA SER A 96 5.83 12.43 -3.93
C SER A 96 4.76 13.31 -3.30
N ASN A 97 3.50 13.01 -3.56
CA ASN A 97 2.35 13.63 -2.92
C ASN A 97 1.68 12.65 -1.97
N LEU A 98 1.21 13.15 -0.83
CA LEU A 98 0.46 12.45 0.19
C LEU A 98 -0.97 13.00 0.19
N ALA A 99 -1.96 12.12 0.02
CA ALA A 99 -3.36 12.41 0.24
C ALA A 99 -3.84 11.70 1.51
N ILE A 100 -4.56 12.42 2.36
CA ILE A 100 -5.16 11.88 3.58
C ILE A 100 -6.64 12.26 3.56
N ASN A 101 -7.50 11.25 3.69
CA ASN A 101 -8.92 11.43 3.93
C ASN A 101 -9.32 10.65 5.19
N MET A 102 -9.51 11.37 6.29
CA MET A 102 -9.71 10.84 7.63
C MET A 102 -10.89 11.51 8.31
N ASN A 103 -11.81 10.69 8.81
CA ASN A 103 -12.88 11.06 9.73
C ASN A 103 -13.19 9.84 10.60
N LEU A 104 -12.57 9.77 11.78
CA LEU A 104 -12.64 8.58 12.63
C LEU A 104 -14.05 8.33 13.17
N LYS A 105 -14.84 9.38 13.42
CA LYS A 105 -16.26 9.29 13.80
C LYS A 105 -17.13 8.63 12.72
N ARG A 106 -16.75 8.77 11.45
CA ARG A 106 -17.40 8.11 10.30
C ARG A 106 -16.66 6.85 9.86
N SER A 107 -15.71 6.37 10.68
CA SER A 107 -14.84 5.24 10.38
C SER A 107 -14.12 5.36 9.03
N MET A 108 -13.81 6.58 8.59
CA MET A 108 -13.13 6.83 7.32
C MET A 108 -11.64 7.05 7.57
N MET A 109 -10.82 6.24 6.93
CA MET A 109 -9.36 6.39 6.98
C MET A 109 -8.74 5.90 5.68
N LYS A 110 -8.40 6.83 4.80
CA LYS A 110 -7.73 6.57 3.53
C LYS A 110 -6.44 7.37 3.44
N VAL A 111 -5.38 6.71 3.03
CA VAL A 111 -4.08 7.33 2.81
C VAL A 111 -3.58 6.91 1.44
N SER A 112 -3.14 7.87 0.64
CA SER A 112 -2.55 7.59 -0.67
C SER A 112 -1.21 8.30 -0.83
N ILE A 113 -0.22 7.59 -1.35
CA ILE A 113 1.07 8.16 -1.77
C ILE A 113 1.16 8.04 -3.28
N ARG A 114 1.32 9.17 -3.96
CA ARG A 114 1.47 9.24 -5.43
C ARG A 114 2.86 9.75 -5.78
N HIS A 115 3.50 9.10 -6.74
CA HIS A 115 4.77 9.54 -7.32
C HIS A 115 4.74 9.39 -8.84
N GLN A 116 5.44 10.28 -9.54
CA GLN A 116 5.61 10.21 -10.99
C GLN A 116 7.10 10.06 -11.31
N ALA A 117 7.47 8.88 -11.81
CA ALA A 117 8.79 8.61 -12.33
C ALA A 117 8.86 8.98 -13.82
N ASN A 118 9.91 9.70 -14.22
CA ASN A 118 10.10 10.15 -15.60
C ASN A 118 10.79 9.11 -16.48
N SER A 119 11.36 8.07 -15.88
CA SER A 119 12.04 6.98 -16.58
C SER A 119 11.94 5.65 -15.81
N PRO A 120 12.17 4.51 -16.47
CA PRO A 120 12.27 3.20 -15.80
C PRO A 120 13.33 3.17 -14.68
N GLN A 121 14.46 3.84 -14.89
CA GLN A 121 15.56 3.91 -13.92
C GLN A 121 15.15 4.71 -12.67
N GLU A 122 14.44 5.83 -12.87
CA GLU A 122 13.90 6.61 -11.76
C GLU A 122 12.84 5.82 -10.99
N LEU A 123 11.98 5.07 -11.69
CA LEU A 123 11.00 4.19 -11.05
C LEU A 123 11.69 3.10 -10.21
N GLU A 124 12.68 2.40 -10.78
CA GLU A 124 13.43 1.38 -10.05
C GLU A 124 14.10 1.96 -8.80
N TYR A 125 14.76 3.12 -8.95
CA TYR A 125 15.39 3.83 -7.84
C TYR A 125 14.37 4.20 -6.76
N TYR A 126 13.22 4.76 -7.15
CA TYR A 126 12.14 5.11 -6.24
C TYR A 126 11.68 3.88 -5.43
N LEU A 127 11.38 2.76 -6.09
CA LEU A 127 10.89 1.55 -5.43
C LEU A 127 11.91 0.93 -4.48
N GLN A 128 13.20 0.95 -4.83
CA GLN A 128 14.28 0.44 -3.98
C GLN A 128 14.58 1.33 -2.76
N ARG A 129 14.15 2.59 -2.78
CA ARG A 129 14.50 3.60 -1.77
C ARG A 129 13.31 4.10 -0.95
N LEU A 130 12.08 3.95 -1.43
CA LEU A 130 10.86 4.48 -0.81
C LEU A 130 10.74 4.09 0.68
N SER A 131 11.01 2.83 1.00
CA SER A 131 11.00 2.31 2.37
C SER A 131 12.00 2.98 3.32
N LYS A 132 13.02 3.69 2.83
CA LYS A 132 13.90 4.49 3.69
C LYS A 132 13.16 5.67 4.32
N LEU A 133 12.15 6.22 3.64
CA LEU A 133 11.29 7.27 4.20
C LEU A 133 10.50 6.77 5.42
N ALA A 134 10.27 5.46 5.53
CA ALA A 134 9.64 4.83 6.70
C ALA A 134 10.47 4.88 7.98
N LYS A 135 11.79 5.04 7.89
CA LYS A 135 12.70 4.93 9.04
C LYS A 135 12.60 6.10 10.01
N TYR A 136 12.21 7.27 9.52
CA TYR A 136 12.20 8.51 10.30
C TYR A 136 11.02 8.66 11.27
N ASP A 137 10.11 7.69 11.28
CA ASP A 137 9.02 7.61 12.26
C ASP A 137 9.43 6.84 13.53
N GLN A 138 10.29 5.84 13.41
CA GLN A 138 10.62 4.91 14.51
C GLN A 138 11.35 5.59 15.68
N GLU A 139 12.02 6.72 15.45
CA GLU A 139 12.68 7.51 16.50
C GLU A 139 11.70 8.40 17.31
N ASN A 140 10.54 8.73 16.75
CA ASN A 140 9.51 9.53 17.42
C ASN A 140 8.49 8.68 18.21
N ALA A 141 8.57 7.35 18.12
CA ALA A 141 7.67 6.38 18.76
C ALA A 141 7.81 6.26 20.29
N LYS A 142 8.64 7.09 20.95
CA LYS A 142 8.79 7.10 22.43
C LYS A 142 7.62 7.76 23.17
N ARG A 143 6.54 8.16 22.50
CA ARG A 143 5.34 8.71 23.15
C ARG A 143 4.21 7.68 23.08
N PRO A 144 3.61 7.28 24.21
CA PRO A 144 2.55 6.26 24.27
C PRO A 144 1.18 6.79 23.80
N ASN A 145 1.17 7.81 22.94
CA ASN A 145 -0.05 8.31 22.36
C ASN A 145 -0.29 7.54 21.05
N MET A 146 -1.55 7.20 20.78
CA MET A 146 -1.97 6.50 19.57
C MET A 146 -1.61 7.28 18.30
N ASN A 147 -0.34 7.22 17.87
CA ASN A 147 0.10 7.46 16.50
C ASN A 147 -0.33 6.24 15.66
N MET A 148 -1.64 5.97 15.68
CA MET A 148 -2.26 4.79 15.09
C MET A 148 -2.11 4.77 13.56
N PHE A 149 -1.77 5.91 12.95
CA PHE A 149 -1.67 6.04 11.51
C PHE A 149 -0.48 6.90 11.11
N ASN A 150 0.63 6.21 10.87
CA ASN A 150 1.80 6.80 10.22
C ASN A 150 1.83 6.31 8.77
N ALA A 151 1.65 7.22 7.81
CA ALA A 151 1.66 6.93 6.37
C ALA A 151 3.00 6.31 5.92
N GLN A 152 4.09 6.63 6.62
CA GLN A 152 5.42 6.13 6.34
C GLN A 152 5.58 4.65 6.77
N GLN A 153 4.87 4.15 7.79
CA GLN A 153 4.85 2.71 8.12
C GLN A 153 4.20 1.87 7.02
N LEU A 154 3.27 2.45 6.26
CA LEU A 154 2.56 1.77 5.17
C LEU A 154 3.48 1.43 3.99
N ILE A 155 4.57 2.17 3.82
CA ILE A 155 5.59 1.94 2.77
C ILE A 155 6.83 1.20 3.27
N ALA A 156 6.89 0.85 4.57
CA ALA A 156 8.04 0.16 5.17
C ALA A 156 8.31 -1.21 4.51
N GLY A 157 7.27 -1.89 4.04
CA GLY A 157 7.36 -3.21 3.42
C GLY A 157 7.93 -3.22 2.00
N GLN A 158 8.34 -2.07 1.43
CA GLN A 158 8.84 -2.02 0.05
C GLN A 158 10.30 -2.46 -0.10
N ASP A 159 11.12 -2.41 0.98
CA ASP A 159 12.52 -2.87 0.91
C ASP A 159 12.70 -4.38 0.78
N ILE A 160 11.64 -5.16 1.06
CA ILE A 160 11.65 -6.62 0.98
C ILE A 160 11.70 -7.11 -0.47
N TYR A 161 11.60 -6.23 -1.46
CA TYR A 161 11.63 -6.61 -2.87
C TYR A 161 12.91 -6.12 -3.55
N ALA A 162 13.44 -6.97 -4.41
CA ALA A 162 14.38 -6.60 -5.46
C ALA A 162 13.58 -6.25 -6.73
N TYR A 163 13.85 -5.08 -7.29
CA TYR A 163 13.20 -4.57 -8.49
C TYR A 163 14.17 -4.54 -9.66
N GLN A 164 13.69 -4.86 -10.85
CA GLN A 164 14.32 -4.54 -12.12
C GLN A 164 13.25 -3.95 -13.05
N VAL A 165 13.46 -2.73 -13.51
CA VAL A 165 12.52 -2.02 -14.39
C VAL A 165 13.25 -1.51 -15.63
N THR A 166 12.76 -1.89 -16.80
CA THR A 166 13.25 -1.41 -18.10
C THR A 166 12.07 -0.94 -18.94
N PRO A 167 12.30 -0.33 -20.12
CA PRO A 167 11.22 0.05 -21.03
C PRO A 167 10.29 -1.10 -21.47
N HIS A 168 10.72 -2.37 -21.27
CA HIS A 168 10.03 -3.56 -21.75
C HIS A 168 9.85 -4.64 -20.69
N LYS A 169 10.25 -4.37 -19.45
CA LYS A 169 10.29 -5.38 -18.40
C LYS A 169 9.99 -4.78 -17.04
N PHE A 170 9.12 -5.44 -16.29
CA PHE A 170 8.91 -5.20 -14.88
C PHE A 170 9.16 -6.50 -14.12
N CYS A 171 10.12 -6.46 -13.20
CA CYS A 171 10.47 -7.58 -12.35
C CYS A 171 10.44 -7.13 -10.90
N ARG A 172 9.74 -7.90 -10.06
CA ARG A 172 9.74 -7.78 -8.61
C ARG A 172 9.95 -9.17 -8.02
N VAL A 173 10.96 -9.34 -7.18
CA VAL A 173 11.26 -10.61 -6.52
C VAL A 173 11.48 -10.37 -5.04
N ILE A 174 10.84 -11.15 -4.19
CA ILE A 174 11.00 -11.03 -2.75
C ILE A 174 12.41 -11.46 -2.30
N ASP A 175 13.03 -10.63 -1.49
CA ASP A 175 14.22 -10.91 -0.72
C ASP A 175 13.80 -11.61 0.57
N MET A 176 14.00 -12.93 0.61
CA MET A 176 13.60 -13.77 1.74
C MET A 176 14.30 -13.41 3.05
N ALA A 177 15.51 -12.84 3.01
CA ALA A 177 16.22 -12.44 4.23
C ALA A 177 15.57 -11.19 4.83
N LYS A 178 15.32 -10.17 4.00
CA LYS A 178 14.62 -8.95 4.43
C LYS A 178 13.19 -9.23 4.85
N PHE A 179 12.48 -10.11 4.14
CA PHE A 179 11.12 -10.51 4.49
C PHE A 179 11.06 -11.17 5.87
N LYS A 180 12.00 -12.06 6.21
CA LYS A 180 12.09 -12.65 7.56
C LYS A 180 12.32 -11.61 8.65
N VAL A 181 13.17 -10.60 8.38
CA VAL A 181 13.41 -9.49 9.31
C VAL A 181 12.15 -8.65 9.48
N PHE A 182 11.47 -8.32 8.38
CA PHE A 182 10.19 -7.61 8.40
C PHE A 182 9.15 -8.36 9.24
N LEU A 183 8.94 -9.65 8.97
CA LEU A 183 7.99 -10.48 9.71
C LEU A 183 8.29 -10.51 11.21
N LYS A 184 9.56 -10.65 11.62
CA LYS A 184 9.92 -10.62 13.05
C LYS A 184 9.52 -9.31 13.73
N LYS A 185 9.57 -8.19 13.01
CA LYS A 185 9.20 -6.86 13.54
C LYS A 185 7.68 -6.64 13.57
N THR A 186 6.95 -7.25 12.65
CA THR A 186 5.50 -6.99 12.45
C THR A 186 4.59 -8.14 12.89
N GLN A 187 5.16 -9.26 13.37
CA GLN A 187 4.41 -10.45 13.77
C GLN A 187 3.32 -10.17 14.81
N SER A 188 3.62 -9.36 15.83
CA SER A 188 2.65 -9.00 16.87
C SER A 188 1.50 -8.17 16.31
N THR A 189 1.79 -7.21 15.42
CA THR A 189 0.79 -6.40 14.73
C THR A 189 -0.13 -7.27 13.88
N PHE A 190 0.42 -8.24 13.12
CA PHE A 190 -0.39 -9.15 12.33
C PHE A 190 -1.22 -10.11 13.17
N ALA A 191 -0.66 -10.63 14.27
CA ALA A 191 -1.39 -11.48 15.20
C ALA A 191 -2.58 -10.73 15.84
N MET A 192 -2.39 -9.46 16.21
CA MET A 192 -3.45 -8.60 16.73
C MET A 192 -4.52 -8.31 15.67
N ALA A 193 -4.12 -7.91 14.46
CA ALA A 193 -5.06 -7.66 13.37
C ALA A 193 -5.92 -8.90 13.08
N LYS A 194 -5.29 -10.08 13.04
CA LYS A 194 -5.99 -11.36 12.88
C LYS A 194 -6.95 -11.67 14.03
N ALA A 195 -6.54 -11.45 15.28
CA ALA A 195 -7.40 -11.65 16.45
C ALA A 195 -8.63 -10.71 16.43
N MET A 196 -8.49 -9.53 15.84
CA MET A 196 -9.57 -8.56 15.63
C MET A 196 -10.36 -8.81 14.33
N LEU A 197 -10.10 -9.91 13.61
CA LEU A 197 -10.72 -10.23 12.31
C LEU A 197 -10.49 -9.14 11.24
N ILE A 198 -9.41 -8.39 11.36
CA ILE A 198 -9.01 -7.38 10.38
C ILE A 198 -8.20 -8.07 9.29
N GLU A 199 -8.85 -8.36 8.17
CA GLU A 199 -8.17 -8.87 6.98
C GLU A 199 -7.43 -7.77 6.23
N THR A 200 -6.23 -8.07 5.76
CA THR A 200 -5.38 -7.15 4.98
C THR A 200 -5.10 -7.75 3.59
N PRO A 201 -6.05 -7.70 2.65
CA PRO A 201 -5.78 -7.99 1.24
C PRO A 201 -4.68 -7.07 0.71
N TYR A 202 -3.95 -7.60 -0.27
CA TYR A 202 -2.95 -6.85 -1.01
C TYR A 202 -3.23 -7.05 -2.50
N LYS A 203 -3.42 -5.94 -3.21
CA LYS A 203 -3.63 -5.92 -4.66
C LYS A 203 -2.54 -5.11 -5.35
N VAL A 204 -1.94 -5.69 -6.38
CA VAL A 204 -1.02 -5.01 -7.31
C VAL A 204 -1.69 -4.91 -8.67
N VAL A 205 -1.75 -3.71 -9.22
CA VAL A 205 -2.31 -3.44 -10.55
C VAL A 205 -1.25 -2.76 -11.41
N LEU A 206 -0.83 -3.42 -12.48
CA LEU A 206 0.10 -2.86 -13.45
C LEU A 206 -0.65 -2.58 -14.75
N ASN A 207 -0.71 -1.32 -15.14
CA ASN A 207 -1.25 -0.87 -16.41
C ASN A 207 -0.10 -0.52 -17.34
N PHE A 208 -0.04 -1.19 -18.49
CA PHE A 208 1.00 -1.05 -19.50
C PHE A 208 0.48 -0.32 -20.73
N ALA A 209 1.30 0.59 -21.28
CA ALA A 209 1.01 1.21 -22.57
C ALA A 209 1.01 0.20 -23.73
N LYS A 210 1.79 -0.88 -23.60
CA LYS A 210 1.94 -1.95 -24.60
C LYS A 210 1.39 -3.28 -24.05
N PRO A 211 0.84 -4.15 -24.91
CA PRO A 211 0.35 -5.46 -24.50
C PRO A 211 1.47 -6.33 -23.89
N VAL A 212 1.18 -6.93 -22.73
CA VAL A 212 2.06 -7.89 -22.05
C VAL A 212 2.27 -9.12 -22.94
N LYS A 213 3.52 -9.50 -23.14
CA LYS A 213 3.94 -10.66 -23.94
C LYS A 213 4.08 -11.91 -23.08
N LYS A 214 4.72 -11.78 -21.93
CA LYS A 214 5.01 -12.88 -21.00
C LYS A 214 4.75 -12.45 -19.57
N ILE A 215 4.26 -13.38 -18.77
CA ILE A 215 4.09 -13.21 -17.33
C ILE A 215 4.50 -14.50 -16.62
N ASP A 216 5.33 -14.34 -15.58
CA ASP A 216 5.75 -15.41 -14.68
C ASP A 216 5.16 -15.14 -13.29
N ASN A 217 3.88 -15.49 -13.14
CA ASN A 217 3.17 -15.59 -11.86
C ASN A 217 1.84 -16.34 -12.09
N LYS A 218 1.62 -17.43 -11.35
CA LYS A 218 0.43 -18.30 -11.54
C LYS A 218 -0.89 -17.71 -11.04
N LYS A 219 -0.84 -16.72 -10.14
CA LYS A 219 -2.02 -16.04 -9.58
C LYS A 219 -2.33 -14.72 -10.28
N ALA A 220 -1.47 -14.27 -11.20
CA ALA A 220 -1.68 -13.01 -11.89
C ALA A 220 -2.75 -13.16 -12.98
N ILE A 221 -3.66 -12.19 -13.04
CA ILE A 221 -4.75 -12.10 -14.00
C ILE A 221 -4.39 -11.03 -15.02
N VAL A 222 -4.50 -11.37 -16.31
CA VAL A 222 -4.23 -10.46 -17.43
C VAL A 222 -5.57 -10.04 -18.05
N SER A 223 -5.74 -8.74 -18.32
CA SER A 223 -6.93 -8.22 -19.01
C SER A 223 -7.05 -8.74 -20.45
N ALA A 224 -8.24 -8.62 -21.03
CA ALA A 224 -8.51 -9.06 -22.40
C ALA A 224 -7.62 -8.37 -23.45
N ASP A 225 -7.33 -7.07 -23.27
CA ASP A 225 -6.43 -6.30 -24.13
C ASP A 225 -4.94 -6.51 -23.81
N ARG A 226 -4.64 -7.34 -22.80
CA ARG A 226 -3.31 -7.63 -22.25
C ARG A 226 -2.55 -6.40 -21.77
N LYS A 227 -3.21 -5.28 -21.52
CA LYS A 227 -2.58 -4.04 -21.02
C LYS A 227 -2.67 -3.88 -19.51
N GLN A 228 -3.37 -4.77 -18.81
CA GLN A 228 -3.42 -4.77 -17.36
C GLN A 228 -3.04 -6.13 -16.80
N VAL A 229 -2.23 -6.12 -15.76
CA VAL A 229 -1.95 -7.28 -14.91
C VAL A 229 -2.39 -6.95 -13.50
N THR A 230 -3.20 -7.83 -12.93
CA THR A 230 -3.63 -7.74 -11.53
C THR A 230 -3.15 -8.96 -10.77
N LEU A 231 -2.52 -8.74 -9.62
CA LEU A 231 -2.18 -9.79 -8.66
C LEU A 231 -2.85 -9.46 -7.32
N GLN A 232 -3.62 -10.39 -6.79
CA GLN A 232 -4.30 -10.23 -5.50
C GLN A 232 -3.94 -11.39 -4.57
N THR A 233 -3.70 -11.06 -3.31
CA THR A 233 -3.30 -11.96 -2.23
C THR A 233 -3.75 -11.36 -0.89
N SER A 234 -3.43 -12.01 0.23
CA SER A 234 -3.61 -11.46 1.57
C SER A 234 -2.32 -11.59 2.37
N MET A 235 -2.16 -10.79 3.42
CA MET A 235 -1.00 -10.93 4.30
C MET A 235 -0.86 -12.34 4.88
N ASP A 236 -1.97 -13.01 5.19
CA ASP A 236 -2.00 -14.39 5.66
C ASP A 236 -1.42 -15.38 4.62
N GLU A 237 -1.72 -15.18 3.33
CA GLU A 237 -1.10 -15.96 2.25
C GLU A 237 0.38 -15.61 2.06
N LEU A 238 0.75 -14.34 2.18
CA LEU A 238 2.14 -13.87 2.03
C LEU A 238 3.06 -14.41 3.10
N VAL A 239 2.60 -14.47 4.35
CA VAL A 239 3.39 -15.04 5.46
C VAL A 239 3.69 -16.52 5.18
N LYS A 240 2.73 -17.27 4.62
CA LYS A 240 2.89 -18.69 4.29
C LYS A 240 3.73 -18.91 3.04
N ASN A 241 3.52 -18.10 2.00
CA ASN A 241 4.21 -18.21 0.73
C ASN A 241 4.54 -16.82 0.15
N PRO A 242 5.64 -16.20 0.56
CA PRO A 242 6.02 -14.85 0.10
C PRO A 242 6.29 -14.78 -1.39
N SER A 243 6.66 -15.90 -2.03
CA SER A 243 6.95 -15.94 -3.47
C SER A 243 5.72 -15.68 -4.34
N LEU A 244 4.51 -15.71 -3.77
CA LEU A 244 3.26 -15.31 -4.46
C LEU A 244 3.33 -13.88 -5.02
N MET A 245 4.15 -13.01 -4.44
CA MET A 245 4.32 -11.61 -4.87
C MET A 245 5.41 -11.41 -5.92
N ASN A 246 6.11 -12.48 -6.32
CA ASN A 246 7.09 -12.40 -7.39
C ASN A 246 6.37 -12.16 -8.71
N LEU A 247 6.82 -11.17 -9.47
CA LEU A 247 6.30 -10.86 -10.80
C LEU A 247 7.47 -10.71 -11.75
N ARG A 248 7.42 -11.38 -12.89
CA ARG A 248 8.30 -11.08 -14.03
C ARG A 248 7.41 -10.91 -15.26
N ILE A 249 7.44 -9.72 -15.83
CA ILE A 249 6.54 -9.32 -16.90
C ILE A 249 7.37 -8.71 -18.02
N ASP A 250 7.18 -9.20 -19.24
CA ASP A 250 7.73 -8.58 -20.46
C ASP A 250 6.58 -7.93 -21.26
N PHE A 251 6.73 -6.68 -21.69
CA PHE A 251 5.69 -5.88 -22.37
C PHE A 251 6.23 -4.98 -23.49
#